data_AF-A0A6I1P141-F1
#
_entry.id   AF-A0A6I1P141-F1
#
_cell.length_a   1.000
_cell.length_b   1.000
_cell.length_c   1.000
_cell.angle_alpha   90.00
_cell.angle_beta   90.00
_cell.angle_gamma   90.00
#
_symmetry.space_group_name_H-M   'P 1'
#
loop_
_entity.id
_entity.type
_entity.pdbx_description
1 polymer ?
#
loop_
_entity_poly.entity_id
_entity_poly.type
_entity_poly.pdbx_seq_one_letter_code
_entity_poly.pdbx_strand_id
1 'polypeptide(L)'
;FSGELLLGGRQLPDECRDLLHAEARRNVDCLRSWIERGLLAPVDPEHLMLFIWSATRTYTNIGWQMGCITGRAVPQDEDYQTAAETITRMVLEGVVAPRAGEIRGGLFAT
;
A
#
# COMPACT_ATOMS: atom_id res chain seq x y z
N PHE A 1 -6.50 2.17 -18.87
CA PHE A 1 -5.26 2.64 -18.21
C PHE A 1 -4.55 1.51 -17.44
N SER A 2 -5.19 0.83 -16.48
CA SER A 2 -4.57 -0.28 -15.74
C SER A 2 -4.06 -1.42 -16.63
N GLY A 3 -4.81 -1.79 -17.68
CA GLY A 3 -4.39 -2.81 -18.65
C GLY A 3 -3.12 -2.43 -19.43
N GLU A 4 -2.94 -1.15 -19.75
CA GLU A 4 -1.75 -0.67 -20.47
C GLU A 4 -0.50 -0.75 -19.57
N LEU A 5 -0.62 -0.36 -18.30
CA LEU A 5 0.44 -0.53 -17.31
C LEU A 5 0.81 -2.01 -17.10
N LEU A 6 -0.17 -2.91 -17.07
CA LEU A 6 0.05 -4.36 -16.96
C LEU A 6 0.78 -4.94 -18.19
N LEU A 7 0.60 -4.34 -19.37
CA LEU A 7 1.28 -4.73 -20.60
C LEU A 7 2.65 -4.05 -20.79
N GLY A 8 3.18 -3.40 -19.74
CA GLY A 8 4.48 -2.73 -19.74
C GLY A 8 4.44 -1.29 -20.25
N GLY A 9 3.25 -0.70 -20.38
CA GLY A 9 3.06 0.71 -20.69
C GLY A 9 3.61 1.13 -22.06
N ARG A 10 3.68 0.22 -23.04
CA ARG A 10 4.37 0.43 -24.34
C ARG A 10 3.79 1.56 -25.18
N GLN A 11 2.54 1.94 -24.96
CA GLN A 11 1.86 3.02 -25.67
C GLN A 11 1.73 4.29 -24.82
N LEU A 12 2.26 4.29 -23.59
CA LEU A 12 2.27 5.50 -22.76
C LEU A 12 3.29 6.50 -23.31
N PRO A 13 2.89 7.75 -23.59
CA PRO A 13 3.82 8.81 -23.92
C PRO A 13 4.90 8.95 -22.86
N ASP A 14 6.12 9.29 -23.28
CA ASP A 14 7.26 9.43 -22.35
C ASP A 14 6.98 10.45 -21.25
N GLU A 15 6.32 11.57 -21.58
CA GLU A 15 5.89 12.57 -20.59
C GLU A 15 4.98 11.96 -19.50
N CYS A 16 4.06 11.06 -19.87
CA CYS A 16 3.21 10.38 -18.90
C CYS A 16 4.03 9.41 -18.02
N ARG A 17 5.01 8.72 -18.60
CA ARG A 17 5.91 7.84 -17.85
C ARG A 17 6.72 8.63 -16.84
N ASP A 18 7.29 9.75 -17.25
CA ASP A 18 8.07 10.64 -16.39
C ASP A 18 7.25 11.19 -15.23
N LEU A 19 6.00 11.60 -15.48
CA LEU A 19 5.08 12.04 -14.43
C LEU A 19 4.78 10.93 -13.42
N LEU A 20 4.51 9.70 -13.88
CA LEU A 20 4.28 8.56 -13.01
C LEU A 20 5.52 8.22 -12.18
N HIS A 21 6.71 8.26 -12.78
CA HIS A 21 7.97 8.05 -12.06
C HIS A 21 8.25 9.15 -11.04
N ALA A 22 7.97 10.41 -11.36
CA ALA A 22 8.13 11.52 -10.44
C ALA A 22 7.18 11.42 -9.24
N GLU A 23 5.92 11.02 -9.48
CA GLU A 23 4.94 10.75 -8.42
C GLU A 23 5.38 9.57 -7.54
N ALA A 24 5.86 8.47 -8.15
CA ALA A 24 6.39 7.32 -7.41
C ALA A 24 7.52 7.73 -6.48
N ARG A 25 8.51 8.48 -7.00
CA ARG A 25 9.65 8.97 -6.22
C ARG A 25 9.22 9.88 -5.08
N ARG A 26 8.31 10.83 -5.32
CA ARG A 26 7.79 11.72 -4.26
C ARG A 26 7.15 10.94 -3.11
N ASN A 27 6.37 9.91 -3.42
CA ASN A 27 5.74 9.10 -2.39
C ASN A 27 6.75 8.25 -1.60
N VAL A 28 7.72 7.63 -2.29
CA VAL A 28 8.81 6.89 -1.63
C VAL A 28 9.64 7.80 -0.74
N ASP A 29 9.98 9.01 -1.20
CA ASP A 29 10.75 9.98 -0.41
C ASP A 29 9.97 10.45 0.84
N CYS A 30 8.64 10.56 0.73
CA CYS A 30 7.77 10.84 1.87
C CYS A 30 7.83 9.72 2.92
N LEU A 31 7.67 8.46 2.50
CA LEU A 31 7.78 7.29 3.39
C LEU A 31 9.17 7.21 4.03
N ARG A 32 10.23 7.44 3.25
CA ARG A 32 11.62 7.49 3.74
C ARG A 32 11.79 8.54 4.82
N SER A 33 11.26 9.76 4.62
CA SER A 33 11.32 10.82 5.63
C SER A 33 10.61 10.42 6.94
N TRP A 34 9.48 9.70 6.87
CA TRP A 34 8.81 9.21 8.06
C TRP A 34 9.59 8.13 8.80
N ILE A 35 10.28 7.25 8.07
CA ILE A 35 11.18 6.24 8.63
C ILE A 35 12.37 6.91 9.34
N GLU A 36 13.02 7.88 8.68
CA GLU A 36 14.16 8.63 9.26
C GLU A 36 13.78 9.38 10.54
N ARG A 37 12.53 9.85 10.63
CA ARG A 37 11.97 10.51 11.82
C ARG A 37 11.50 9.52 12.90
N GLY A 38 11.60 8.22 12.67
CA GLY A 38 11.12 7.18 13.59
C GLY A 38 9.60 7.10 13.72
N LEU A 39 8.84 7.66 12.78
CA LEU A 39 7.37 7.57 12.76
C LEU A 39 6.89 6.22 12.22
N LEU A 40 7.69 5.61 11.33
CA LEU A 40 7.52 4.26 10.84
C LEU A 40 8.69 3.38 11.29
N ALA A 41 8.45 2.08 11.38
CA ALA A 41 9.47 1.05 11.52
C ALA A 41 10.48 1.11 10.35
N PRO A 42 11.73 0.64 10.53
CA PRO A 42 12.78 0.68 9.52
C PRO A 42 12.56 -0.38 8.43
N VAL A 43 11.55 -0.18 7.60
CA VAL A 43 11.21 -1.02 6.44
C VAL A 43 11.76 -0.41 5.14
N ASP A 44 11.75 -1.19 4.07
CA ASP A 44 12.07 -0.69 2.72
C ASP A 44 10.88 0.15 2.18
N PRO A 45 11.05 1.46 1.91
CA PRO A 45 9.95 2.33 1.51
C PRO A 45 9.45 2.06 0.09
N GLU A 46 10.31 1.61 -0.82
CA GLU A 46 9.93 1.20 -2.17
C GLU A 46 8.96 0.01 -2.13
N HIS A 47 9.29 -1.03 -1.34
CA HIS A 47 8.43 -2.21 -1.19
C HIS A 47 7.14 -1.91 -0.42
N LEU A 48 7.18 -1.02 0.58
CA LEU A 48 5.96 -0.54 1.25
C LEU A 48 5.03 0.18 0.27
N MET A 49 5.56 1.03 -0.59
CA MET A 49 4.77 1.74 -1.61
C MET A 49 4.12 0.76 -2.60
N LEU A 50 4.89 -0.21 -3.08
CA LEU A 50 4.39 -1.25 -3.98
C LEU A 50 3.28 -2.08 -3.34
N PHE A 51 3.40 -2.41 -2.05
CA PHE A 51 2.36 -3.12 -1.30
C PHE A 51 1.07 -2.29 -1.22
N ILE A 52 1.15 -1.03 -0.79
CA ILE A 52 -0.03 -0.14 -0.67
C ILE A 52 -0.73 0.01 -2.02
N TRP A 53 0.03 0.23 -3.10
CA TRP A 53 -0.53 0.31 -4.45
C TRP A 53 -1.16 -0.99 -4.92
N SER A 54 -0.54 -2.13 -4.65
CA SER A 54 -1.09 -3.43 -5.03
C SER A 54 -2.40 -3.72 -4.30
N ALA A 55 -2.41 -3.49 -2.98
CA ALA A 55 -3.58 -3.72 -2.12
C ALA A 55 -4.77 -2.85 -2.57
N THR A 56 -4.55 -1.56 -2.81
CA THR A 56 -5.61 -0.64 -3.24
C THR A 56 -6.07 -0.90 -4.69
N ARG A 57 -5.14 -1.14 -5.62
CA ARG A 57 -5.45 -1.39 -7.04
C ARG A 57 -6.22 -2.69 -7.25
N THR A 58 -6.11 -3.66 -6.35
CA THR A 58 -6.91 -4.89 -6.38
C THR A 58 -8.41 -4.56 -6.48
N TYR A 59 -8.88 -3.58 -5.71
CA TYR A 59 -10.30 -3.18 -5.68
C TYR A 59 -10.77 -2.46 -6.95
N THR A 60 -9.87 -1.80 -7.68
CA THR A 60 -10.18 -1.15 -8.95
C THR A 60 -10.08 -2.09 -10.16
N ASN A 61 -9.15 -3.04 -10.11
CA ASN A 61 -8.89 -3.95 -11.24
C ASN A 61 -9.80 -5.19 -11.21
N ILE A 62 -10.12 -5.70 -10.03
CA ILE A 62 -10.93 -6.91 -9.83
C ILE A 62 -12.06 -6.69 -8.82
N GLY A 63 -12.68 -5.51 -8.83
CA GLY A 63 -13.81 -5.18 -7.95
C GLY A 63 -14.99 -6.16 -8.06
N TRP A 64 -15.25 -6.73 -9.23
CA TRP A 64 -16.27 -7.76 -9.39
C TRP A 64 -15.96 -9.03 -8.55
N GLN A 65 -14.68 -9.38 -8.42
CA GLN A 65 -14.24 -10.53 -7.63
C GLN A 65 -14.42 -10.25 -6.12
N MET A 66 -14.27 -9.00 -5.67
CA MET A 66 -14.64 -8.62 -4.31
C MET A 66 -16.12 -8.93 -4.06
N GLY A 67 -17.03 -8.56 -4.96
CA GLY A 67 -18.45 -8.90 -4.86
C GLY A 67 -18.67 -10.41 -4.72
N CYS A 68 -18.01 -11.22 -5.55
CA CYS A 68 -18.07 -12.68 -5.44
C CYS A 68 -17.59 -13.20 -4.07
N ILE A 69 -16.53 -12.62 -3.50
CA ILE A 69 -15.97 -13.03 -2.20
C ILE A 69 -16.86 -12.57 -1.04
N THR A 70 -17.42 -11.37 -1.10
CA THR A 70 -18.26 -10.80 -0.03
C THR A 70 -19.73 -11.21 -0.14
N GLY A 71 -20.09 -12.02 -1.14
CA GLY A 71 -21.46 -12.49 -1.37
C GLY A 71 -22.40 -11.42 -1.94
N ARG A 72 -21.86 -10.35 -2.55
CA ARG A 72 -22.61 -9.27 -3.16
C ARG A 72 -22.58 -9.36 -4.68
N ALA A 73 -23.71 -9.09 -5.34
CA ALA A 73 -23.78 -9.10 -6.80
C ALA A 73 -22.90 -7.99 -7.42
N VAL A 74 -22.80 -6.84 -6.76
CA VAL A 74 -21.98 -5.69 -7.15
C VAL A 74 -21.43 -5.02 -5.88
N PRO A 75 -20.14 -4.64 -5.84
CA PRO A 75 -19.59 -3.78 -4.81
C PRO A 75 -20.44 -2.54 -4.52
N GLN A 76 -20.67 -2.25 -3.25
CA GLN A 76 -21.26 -0.98 -2.80
C GLN A 76 -20.18 -0.15 -2.09
N ASP A 77 -20.49 1.11 -1.82
CA ASP A 77 -19.58 2.05 -1.16
C ASP A 77 -19.07 1.52 0.20
N GLU A 78 -19.90 0.79 0.96
CA GLU A 78 -19.48 0.22 2.25
C GLU A 78 -18.40 -0.86 2.10
N ASP A 79 -18.36 -1.58 0.96
CA ASP A 79 -17.34 -2.59 0.70
C ASP A 79 -15.98 -1.92 0.50
N TYR A 80 -15.95 -0.80 -0.24
CA TYR A 80 -14.74 0.00 -0.43
C TYR A 80 -14.27 0.67 0.87
N GLN A 81 -15.20 1.13 1.70
CA GLN A 81 -14.89 1.68 3.01
C GLN A 81 -14.25 0.60 3.92
N THR A 82 -14.85 -0.58 3.98
CA THR A 82 -14.34 -1.73 4.75
C THR A 82 -12.95 -2.16 4.26
N ALA A 83 -12.74 -2.15 2.95
CA ALA A 83 -11.45 -2.43 2.33
C ALA A 83 -10.38 -1.40 2.74
N ALA A 84 -10.70 -0.10 2.64
CA ALA A 84 -9.79 0.97 3.03
C ALA A 84 -9.41 0.88 4.52
N GLU A 85 -10.37 0.63 5.40
CA GLU A 85 -10.14 0.42 6.83
C GLU A 85 -9.24 -0.79 7.10
N THR A 86 -9.51 -1.91 6.41
CA THR A 86 -8.72 -3.14 6.53
C THR A 86 -7.27 -2.92 6.09
N ILE A 87 -7.05 -2.35 4.90
CA ILE A 87 -5.70 -2.08 4.38
C ILE A 87 -4.97 -1.11 5.30
N THR A 88 -5.62 -0.03 5.73
CA THR A 88 -5.03 0.97 6.62
C THR A 88 -4.58 0.35 7.92
N ARG A 89 -5.45 -0.45 8.56
CA ARG A 89 -5.09 -1.16 9.79
C ARG A 89 -3.90 -2.10 9.58
N MET A 90 -3.94 -2.94 8.55
CA MET A 90 -2.87 -3.90 8.26
C MET A 90 -1.52 -3.23 8.00
N VAL A 91 -1.52 -2.12 7.24
CA VAL A 91 -0.31 -1.34 6.97
C VAL A 91 0.20 -0.72 8.26
N LEU A 92 -0.66 0.00 8.99
CA LEU A 92 -0.24 0.70 10.20
C LEU A 92 0.24 -0.26 11.30
N GLU A 93 -0.46 -1.37 11.55
CA GLU A 93 -0.01 -2.36 12.53
C GLU A 93 1.30 -3.06 12.10
N GLY A 94 1.57 -3.15 10.79
CA GLY A 94 2.80 -3.72 10.26
C GLY A 94 4.00 -2.76 10.25
N VAL A 95 3.78 -1.44 10.19
CA VAL A 95 4.87 -0.46 10.01
C VAL A 95 4.88 0.71 10.99
N VAL A 96 3.92 0.84 11.91
CA VAL A 96 4.01 1.87 12.95
C VAL A 96 5.10 1.46 13.95
N ALA A 97 5.98 2.40 14.27
CA ALA A 97 7.04 2.17 15.24
C ALA A 97 6.44 1.71 16.59
N PRO A 98 7.02 0.70 17.26
CA PRO A 98 6.55 0.26 18.57
C PRO A 98 6.44 1.46 19.51
N ARG A 99 5.36 1.52 20.30
CA ARG A 99 5.24 2.56 21.32
C ARG A 99 6.44 2.47 22.26
N ALA A 100 7.07 3.61 22.54
CA ALA A 100 8.15 3.73 23.51
C ALA A 100 7.61 3.31 24.89
N GLY A 101 7.70 2.00 25.19
CA GLY A 101 7.09 1.38 26.37
C GLY A 101 6.98 -0.15 26.31
N GLU A 102 6.95 -0.78 25.13
CA GLU A 102 6.73 -2.23 24.99
C GLU A 102 8.02 -3.07 24.78
N ILE A 103 9.20 -2.45 24.69
CA ILE A 103 10.48 -3.18 24.57
C ILE A 103 10.99 -3.61 25.95
N ARG A 104 10.29 -4.52 26.63
CA ARG A 104 10.84 -5.31 27.76
C ARG A 104 10.07 -6.63 27.90
N GLY A 105 10.49 -7.65 27.16
CA GLY A 105 9.92 -9.00 27.31
C GLY A 105 10.42 -10.02 26.30
N GLY A 106 11.72 -10.11 26.08
CA GLY A 106 12.27 -11.08 25.13
C GLY A 106 13.75 -11.35 25.31
N LEU A 107 14.22 -11.36 26.56
CA LEU A 107 15.54 -11.93 26.87
C LEU A 107 15.37 -13.46 26.95
N PHE A 108 15.51 -14.15 25.83
CA PHE A 108 15.77 -15.59 25.88
C PHE A 108 17.29 -15.78 26.00
N ALA A 109 17.74 -15.88 27.25
CA ALA A 109 18.91 -16.65 27.59
C ALA A 109 18.53 -18.14 27.59
N THR A 110 19.19 -18.95 26.78
CA THR A 110 19.93 -20.19 27.16
C THR A 110 20.64 -20.69 25.91
#